data_AF-A0A0B4EMM4-F1
#
_entry.id   AF-A0A0B4EMM4-F1
#
_cell.length_a   1.000
_cell.length_b   1.000
_cell.length_c   1.000
_cell.angle_alpha   90.00
_cell.angle_beta   90.00
_cell.angle_gamma   90.00
#
_symmetry.space_group_name_H-M   'P 1'
#
loop_
_entity.id
_entity.type
_entity.pdbx_description
1 polymer ?
#
loop_
_entity_poly.entity_id
_entity_poly.type
_entity_poly.pdbx_seq_one_letter_code
_entity_poly.pdbx_strand_id
1 'polypeptide(L)'
;MAPWPGGILHKTHSSAGFTMRLSSLISTTIAAYAVFATAKDASTTSSSSNVPPPLPTRPPETTKPGRLAVIDGPGVTFEFSTGQPHPKNWIGIWHDYYGGPVNGSWVQDHLAWAWAGGTHGTVEVDIADLPAGRYLGYFLAQKGYKELANPVDVYISRNRSMRFIPETFTTHNARVGDAFSADISGLLANVKNGHLSYAVIPPSNAEWVYVTSRGVIKGKPKRSGLSRFSIRATSADNDTAVLPVAVPVAAKKRPLVRNIRVLTLNLWLGGRNVVDYHTKQVSFLASQDVDVVALQESYFQDGRRLAKALGWNVWQAKDVSILSRYPIGRVYREIEAGGTVRIDLDGDAKQLLVWNVHLNNAPYGPYDLCFTNYSTNYIQRREEWARRVQQVYEIVHRLKEYKERKPEFELLPQILAGDFASPSHLDYTMKTRDLHCKGRDPFPWPVSRRVVLDAKYKDSFREVFRDPWKVPGNTWSPVRRLNGDRPEPMDRIDFIYHKLLKTTHSDVVVVGDPKPEPYHADNEWTSDHAAVVSEFQLP
;
A
#
# COMPACT_ATOMS: atom_id res chain seq x y z
N MET A 1 -3.06 30.24 -22.61
CA MET A 1 -2.90 29.24 -23.69
C MET A 1 -1.42 29.05 -23.94
N ALA A 2 -0.86 27.96 -23.41
CA ALA A 2 0.38 27.30 -23.81
C ALA A 2 0.29 25.86 -23.24
N PRO A 3 0.66 24.80 -23.99
CA PRO A 3 0.23 23.44 -23.70
C PRO A 3 1.26 22.62 -22.91
N TRP A 4 0.76 21.64 -22.15
CA TRP A 4 1.54 20.57 -21.51
C TRP A 4 1.88 19.46 -22.52
N PRO A 5 3.07 18.84 -22.49
CA PRO A 5 3.40 17.69 -23.32
C PRO A 5 3.24 16.37 -22.55
N GLY A 6 2.64 15.36 -23.19
CA GLY A 6 2.52 14.02 -22.60
C GLY A 6 1.67 13.06 -23.44
N GLY A 7 1.91 13.00 -24.75
CA GLY A 7 1.26 12.05 -25.65
C GLY A 7 2.14 10.83 -25.91
N ILE A 8 1.74 9.67 -25.40
CA ILE A 8 2.34 8.36 -25.66
C ILE A 8 1.94 7.91 -27.07
N LEU A 9 2.93 7.76 -27.96
CA LEU A 9 2.76 7.22 -29.31
C LEU A 9 2.63 5.68 -29.25
N HIS A 10 1.45 5.17 -29.59
CA HIS A 10 1.27 3.80 -30.06
C HIS A 10 1.84 3.66 -31.48
N LYS A 11 2.91 2.87 -31.64
CA LYS A 11 3.32 2.34 -32.95
C LYS A 11 2.66 0.99 -33.17
N THR A 12 1.84 0.95 -34.22
CA THR A 12 1.24 -0.25 -34.82
C THR A 12 2.28 -0.98 -35.65
N HIS A 13 2.41 -2.30 -35.46
CA HIS A 13 3.15 -3.17 -36.37
C HIS A 13 2.20 -3.72 -37.44
N SER A 14 2.48 -3.40 -38.71
CA SER A 14 1.93 -4.07 -39.88
C SER A 14 2.93 -5.15 -40.33
N SER A 15 2.39 -6.32 -40.64
CA SER A 15 3.03 -7.43 -41.31
C SER A 15 2.91 -7.29 -42.83
N ALA A 16 3.95 -7.73 -43.56
CA ALA A 16 3.88 -8.53 -44.81
C ALA A 16 5.22 -8.53 -45.56
N GLY A 17 5.59 -9.68 -46.14
CA GLY A 17 6.21 -9.70 -47.47
C GLY A 17 7.66 -10.19 -47.63
N PHE A 18 7.84 -11.52 -47.59
CA PHE A 18 8.67 -12.37 -48.44
C PHE A 18 9.61 -11.72 -49.50
N THR A 19 10.89 -12.15 -49.57
CA THR A 19 11.48 -12.84 -50.74
C THR A 19 12.95 -13.27 -50.54
N MET A 20 13.25 -14.45 -51.09
CA MET A 20 14.54 -15.18 -51.17
C MET A 20 15.70 -14.40 -51.82
N ARG A 21 16.94 -14.76 -51.46
CA ARG A 21 17.98 -15.13 -52.43
C ARG A 21 19.11 -15.96 -51.81
N LEU A 22 19.39 -17.10 -52.47
CA LEU A 22 20.56 -17.97 -52.30
C LEU A 22 21.86 -17.26 -52.73
N SER A 23 22.99 -17.69 -52.14
CA SER A 23 24.33 -17.92 -52.76
C SER A 23 25.27 -18.44 -51.65
N SER A 24 25.48 -19.74 -51.45
CA SER A 24 26.56 -20.60 -52.00
C SER A 24 27.99 -20.03 -51.93
N LEU A 25 28.90 -20.76 -51.26
CA LEU A 25 30.16 -21.38 -51.77
C LEU A 25 31.16 -21.63 -50.59
N ILE A 26 31.43 -22.91 -50.26
CA ILE A 26 32.67 -23.71 -50.51
C ILE A 26 33.75 -23.53 -49.42
N SER A 27 33.92 -24.54 -48.54
CA SER A 27 35.01 -25.57 -48.44
C SER A 27 36.32 -25.03 -47.83
N THR A 28 37.18 -25.73 -47.08
CA THR A 28 37.63 -27.15 -46.95
C THR A 28 38.52 -27.17 -45.67
N THR A 29 38.29 -28.02 -44.65
CA THR A 29 38.97 -29.30 -44.28
C THR A 29 40.49 -29.34 -44.03
N ILE A 30 40.87 -30.21 -43.06
CA ILE A 30 42.12 -31.00 -42.84
C ILE A 30 42.96 -30.51 -41.61
N ALA A 31 42.87 -31.18 -40.45
CA ALA A 31 43.58 -32.39 -39.94
C ALA A 31 44.88 -32.02 -39.18
N ALA A 32 44.94 -32.21 -37.86
CA ALA A 32 45.38 -33.41 -37.12
C ALA A 32 46.91 -33.52 -36.99
N TYR A 33 47.41 -33.53 -35.75
CA TYR A 33 48.57 -34.34 -35.33
C TYR A 33 48.49 -34.60 -33.82
N ALA A 34 48.54 -35.87 -33.45
CA ALA A 34 48.90 -36.37 -32.13
C ALA A 34 50.36 -36.81 -32.16
N VAL A 35 51.00 -36.99 -30.98
CA VAL A 35 51.85 -38.15 -30.59
C VAL A 35 52.42 -37.94 -29.17
N PHE A 36 52.20 -38.97 -28.32
CA PHE A 36 52.98 -39.63 -27.25
C PHE A 36 54.28 -38.98 -26.72
N ALA A 37 54.82 -39.24 -25.53
CA ALA A 37 54.47 -39.90 -24.27
C ALA A 37 55.71 -39.71 -23.36
N THR A 38 55.61 -39.92 -22.03
CA THR A 38 56.47 -40.79 -21.20
C THR A 38 56.39 -40.41 -19.73
N ALA A 39 56.23 -41.43 -18.90
CA ALA A 39 56.35 -41.39 -17.45
C ALA A 39 57.75 -41.84 -17.02
N LYS A 40 58.21 -41.38 -15.85
CA LYS A 40 59.23 -42.05 -15.05
C LYS A 40 59.11 -41.67 -13.57
N ASP A 41 59.06 -42.70 -12.73
CA ASP A 41 59.12 -42.65 -11.27
C ASP A 41 60.52 -42.28 -10.74
N ALA A 42 60.55 -41.67 -9.55
CA ALA A 42 61.60 -41.87 -8.54
C ALA A 42 61.12 -41.42 -7.14
N SER A 43 61.55 -42.18 -6.14
CA SER A 43 61.08 -42.23 -4.76
C SER A 43 61.78 -41.28 -3.77
N THR A 44 61.18 -41.21 -2.56
CA THR A 44 61.77 -40.96 -1.21
C THR A 44 62.22 -39.55 -0.81
N THR A 45 61.51 -38.94 0.15
CA THR A 45 61.92 -38.83 1.58
C THR A 45 60.90 -38.06 2.42
N SER A 46 60.71 -38.50 3.67
CA SER A 46 59.81 -37.95 4.68
C SER A 46 60.49 -36.85 5.52
N SER A 47 59.78 -35.77 5.84
CA SER A 47 59.97 -35.03 7.10
C SER A 47 58.67 -34.36 7.53
N SER A 48 58.25 -34.66 8.76
CA SER A 48 57.03 -34.26 9.44
C SER A 48 57.01 -32.78 9.87
N SER A 49 55.84 -32.13 9.75
CA SER A 49 55.43 -31.08 10.69
C SER A 49 53.91 -31.09 10.86
N ASN A 50 53.49 -31.31 12.12
CA ASN A 50 52.11 -31.35 12.59
C ASN A 50 51.33 -30.08 12.23
N VAL A 51 50.24 -30.24 11.49
CA VAL A 51 49.11 -29.30 11.43
C VAL A 51 47.84 -30.14 11.67
N PRO A 52 46.98 -29.80 12.64
CA PRO A 52 45.70 -30.49 12.79
C PRO A 52 44.89 -30.34 11.49
N PRO A 53 44.21 -31.38 10.99
CA PRO A 53 43.34 -31.20 9.83
C PRO A 53 42.29 -30.12 10.16
N PRO A 54 41.94 -29.24 9.21
CA PRO A 54 40.85 -28.31 9.42
C PRO A 54 39.62 -29.11 9.81
N LEU A 55 38.91 -28.66 10.85
CA LEU A 55 37.60 -29.19 11.21
C LEU A 55 36.76 -29.28 9.92
N PRO A 56 36.09 -30.41 9.65
CA PRO A 56 35.35 -30.57 8.42
C PRO A 56 34.31 -29.46 8.35
N THR A 57 34.49 -28.55 7.38
CA THR A 57 33.43 -27.64 6.94
C THR A 57 32.26 -28.53 6.56
N ARG A 58 31.15 -28.38 7.28
CA ARG A 58 29.87 -29.03 6.98
C ARG A 58 29.67 -28.99 5.45
N PRO A 59 29.52 -30.13 4.75
CA PRO A 59 29.22 -30.12 3.33
C PRO A 59 27.97 -29.27 3.12
N PRO A 60 27.92 -28.42 2.08
CA PRO A 60 26.71 -27.67 1.80
C PRO A 60 25.60 -28.69 1.56
N GLU A 61 24.41 -28.41 2.09
CA GLU A 61 23.25 -29.31 2.10
C GLU A 61 22.63 -29.37 0.69
N THR A 62 23.41 -29.78 -0.32
CA THR A 62 23.18 -29.58 -1.77
C THR A 62 22.36 -30.67 -2.46
N THR A 63 21.79 -31.62 -1.74
CA THR A 63 21.20 -32.83 -2.37
C THR A 63 19.68 -32.85 -2.44
N LYS A 64 18.97 -31.86 -1.89
CA LYS A 64 17.50 -31.79 -2.04
C LYS A 64 17.12 -30.93 -3.25
N PRO A 65 16.48 -31.49 -4.30
CA PRO A 65 15.94 -30.70 -5.39
C PRO A 65 14.80 -29.79 -4.90
N GLY A 66 14.65 -28.63 -5.53
CA GLY A 66 13.57 -27.69 -5.24
C GLY A 66 13.88 -26.73 -4.09
N ARG A 67 15.14 -26.31 -3.98
CA ARG A 67 15.59 -25.33 -2.98
C ARG A 67 15.87 -23.99 -3.65
N LEU A 68 15.50 -22.92 -2.94
CA LEU A 68 15.89 -21.54 -3.19
C LEU A 68 16.22 -20.91 -1.85
N ALA A 69 17.30 -20.14 -1.76
CA ALA A 69 17.67 -19.39 -0.57
C ALA A 69 18.43 -18.13 -0.97
N VAL A 70 18.20 -17.03 -0.25
CA VAL A 70 19.06 -15.84 -0.36
C VAL A 70 20.28 -16.06 0.53
N ILE A 71 21.47 -15.79 0.01
CA ILE A 71 22.74 -15.94 0.74
C ILE A 71 23.45 -14.58 0.88
N ASP A 72 24.30 -14.48 1.90
CA ASP A 72 25.06 -13.26 2.17
C ASP A 72 26.11 -12.99 1.08
N GLY A 73 26.18 -11.74 0.60
CA GLY A 73 27.11 -11.30 -0.45
C GLY A 73 26.90 -9.83 -0.85
N PRO A 74 27.78 -9.25 -1.69
CA PRO A 74 27.57 -7.92 -2.25
C PRO A 74 26.42 -7.97 -3.27
N GLY A 75 25.19 -7.70 -2.84
CA GLY A 75 23.99 -7.76 -3.69
C GLY A 75 22.97 -8.78 -3.22
N VAL A 76 21.95 -9.05 -4.04
CA VAL A 76 20.97 -10.13 -3.77
C VAL A 76 21.40 -11.36 -4.55
N THR A 77 22.03 -12.31 -3.85
CA THR A 77 22.48 -13.58 -4.42
C THR A 77 21.58 -14.72 -3.94
N PHE A 78 21.16 -15.57 -4.87
CA PHE A 78 20.36 -16.75 -4.62
C PHE A 78 21.20 -18.02 -4.78
N GLU A 79 21.17 -18.90 -3.79
CA GLU A 79 21.53 -20.31 -3.93
C GLU A 79 20.30 -21.10 -4.37
N PHE A 80 20.43 -21.92 -5.42
CA PHE A 80 19.31 -22.70 -5.97
C PHE A 80 19.68 -24.17 -6.24
N SER A 81 18.67 -25.04 -6.24
CA SER A 81 18.76 -26.42 -6.75
C SER A 81 17.44 -26.89 -7.35
N THR A 82 17.50 -27.68 -8.42
CA THR A 82 16.32 -28.24 -9.09
C THR A 82 16.60 -29.61 -9.70
N GLY A 83 15.60 -30.49 -9.67
CA GLY A 83 15.61 -31.75 -10.42
C GLY A 83 15.27 -31.57 -11.91
N GLN A 84 14.97 -30.35 -12.36
CA GLN A 84 14.58 -30.03 -13.72
C GLN A 84 15.51 -28.94 -14.30
N PRO A 85 16.82 -29.21 -14.47
CA PRO A 85 17.76 -28.24 -15.04
C PRO A 85 17.35 -27.90 -16.47
N HIS A 86 17.42 -26.62 -16.82
CA HIS A 86 17.09 -26.16 -18.16
C HIS A 86 17.69 -24.76 -18.39
N PRO A 87 18.33 -24.47 -19.54
CA PRO A 87 19.01 -23.18 -19.78
C PRO A 87 18.10 -21.94 -19.75
N LYS A 88 16.78 -22.14 -19.73
CA LYS A 88 15.76 -21.10 -19.62
C LYS A 88 15.11 -21.01 -18.23
N ASN A 89 15.60 -21.75 -17.23
CA ASN A 89 15.18 -21.53 -15.85
C ASN A 89 15.74 -20.20 -15.36
N TRP A 90 15.00 -19.52 -14.51
CA TRP A 90 15.30 -18.14 -14.14
C TRP A 90 14.81 -17.82 -12.73
N ILE A 91 15.45 -16.84 -12.10
CA ILE A 91 15.05 -16.30 -10.81
C ILE A 91 14.58 -14.87 -11.04
N GLY A 92 13.41 -14.53 -10.48
CA GLY A 92 12.86 -13.18 -10.54
C GLY A 92 12.49 -12.64 -9.16
N ILE A 93 12.47 -11.31 -9.04
CA ILE A 93 12.10 -10.57 -7.84
C ILE A 93 10.80 -9.80 -8.09
N TRP A 94 9.84 -9.90 -7.17
CA TRP A 94 8.57 -9.18 -7.18
C TRP A 94 8.34 -8.45 -5.86
N HIS A 95 7.37 -7.54 -5.84
CA HIS A 95 6.83 -7.02 -4.60
C HIS A 95 6.24 -8.14 -3.74
N ASP A 96 6.30 -7.97 -2.41
CA ASP A 96 5.82 -8.97 -1.44
C ASP A 96 4.33 -8.79 -1.06
N TYR A 97 3.71 -7.72 -1.53
CA TYR A 97 2.31 -7.38 -1.27
C TYR A 97 1.38 -7.70 -2.44
N TYR A 98 1.93 -7.91 -3.64
CA TYR A 98 1.24 -8.25 -4.87
C TYR A 98 2.24 -8.60 -5.99
N GLY A 99 1.79 -9.31 -7.03
CA GLY A 99 2.45 -9.31 -8.33
C GLY A 99 3.31 -10.53 -8.66
N GLY A 100 3.73 -11.30 -7.64
CA GLY A 100 4.40 -12.59 -7.87
C GLY A 100 3.52 -13.60 -8.60
N PRO A 101 4.11 -14.65 -9.22
CA PRO A 101 3.38 -15.74 -9.84
C PRO A 101 2.35 -16.38 -8.88
N VAL A 102 1.18 -16.71 -9.42
CA VAL A 102 0.13 -17.42 -8.65
C VAL A 102 -0.25 -18.68 -9.40
N ASN A 103 -0.10 -19.82 -8.74
CA ASN A 103 -0.41 -21.15 -9.30
C ASN A 103 0.25 -21.37 -10.67
N GLY A 104 1.51 -20.96 -10.83
CA GLY A 104 2.26 -21.13 -12.07
C GLY A 104 1.89 -20.16 -13.20
N SER A 105 1.08 -19.14 -12.92
CA SER A 105 0.58 -18.18 -13.91
C SER A 105 1.13 -16.78 -13.69
N TRP A 106 1.27 -16.02 -14.77
CA TRP A 106 1.64 -14.61 -14.73
C TRP A 106 0.55 -13.77 -14.05
N VAL A 107 0.99 -12.79 -13.25
CA VAL A 107 0.13 -11.79 -12.60
C VAL A 107 0.62 -10.39 -12.94
N GLN A 108 1.92 -10.15 -12.74
CA GLN A 108 2.61 -8.92 -13.10
C GLN A 108 4.06 -9.22 -13.47
N ASP A 109 4.68 -8.31 -14.20
CA ASP A 109 6.10 -8.36 -14.52
C ASP A 109 6.98 -8.30 -13.27
N HIS A 110 8.10 -9.02 -13.33
CA HIS A 110 9.15 -8.96 -12.32
C HIS A 110 9.81 -7.59 -12.31
N LEU A 111 10.39 -7.24 -11.15
CA LEU A 111 11.14 -6.01 -10.95
C LEU A 111 12.61 -6.17 -11.33
N ALA A 112 13.16 -7.36 -11.13
CA ALA A 112 14.53 -7.73 -11.46
C ALA A 112 14.62 -9.25 -11.67
N TRP A 113 15.61 -9.74 -12.41
CA TRP A 113 15.74 -11.17 -12.72
C TRP A 113 17.14 -11.57 -13.21
N ALA A 114 17.42 -12.88 -13.21
CA ALA A 114 18.61 -13.47 -13.83
C ALA A 114 18.37 -14.95 -14.25
N TRP A 115 19.19 -15.48 -15.17
CA TRP A 115 19.13 -16.88 -15.59
C TRP A 115 19.73 -17.82 -14.53
N ALA A 116 19.11 -18.98 -14.32
CA ALA A 116 19.50 -19.99 -13.33
C ALA A 116 19.36 -21.42 -13.93
N GLY A 117 20.17 -21.72 -14.94
CA GLY A 117 19.94 -22.88 -15.82
C GLY A 117 20.44 -24.25 -15.33
N GLY A 118 21.29 -24.28 -14.30
CA GLY A 118 21.94 -25.50 -13.81
C GLY A 118 21.04 -26.40 -12.96
N THR A 119 21.59 -27.54 -12.52
CA THR A 119 20.99 -28.40 -11.49
C THR A 119 21.07 -27.77 -10.10
N HIS A 120 22.16 -27.06 -9.83
CA HIS A 120 22.39 -26.26 -8.63
C HIS A 120 23.39 -25.14 -8.94
N GLY A 121 23.42 -24.10 -8.11
CA GLY A 121 24.39 -23.02 -8.23
C GLY A 121 24.01 -21.77 -7.44
N THR A 122 24.76 -20.70 -7.68
CA THR A 122 24.45 -19.36 -7.19
C THR A 122 24.23 -18.40 -8.34
N VAL A 123 23.29 -17.47 -8.18
CA VAL A 123 22.96 -16.43 -9.16
C VAL A 123 22.76 -15.11 -8.44
N GLU A 124 23.46 -14.08 -8.90
CA GLU A 124 23.23 -12.70 -8.48
C GLU A 124 22.17 -12.06 -9.36
N VAL A 125 21.23 -11.33 -8.75
CA VAL A 125 20.23 -10.54 -9.45
C VAL A 125 20.56 -9.07 -9.26
N ASP A 126 20.62 -8.31 -10.37
CA ASP A 126 20.84 -6.86 -10.33
C ASP A 126 19.63 -6.16 -9.70
N ILE A 127 19.89 -5.44 -8.60
CA ILE A 127 18.89 -4.71 -7.83
C ILE A 127 19.19 -3.21 -7.79
N ALA A 128 20.05 -2.68 -8.67
CA ALA A 128 20.47 -1.28 -8.65
C ALA A 128 19.28 -0.30 -8.60
N ASP A 129 18.20 -0.59 -9.33
CA ASP A 129 17.01 0.25 -9.44
C ASP A 129 15.94 0.00 -8.36
N LEU A 130 16.13 -1.00 -7.47
CA LEU A 130 15.12 -1.35 -6.47
C LEU A 130 15.29 -0.56 -5.16
N PRO A 131 14.28 0.16 -4.67
CA PRO A 131 14.40 0.85 -3.39
C PRO A 131 14.60 -0.14 -2.23
N ALA A 132 15.08 0.37 -1.10
CA ALA A 132 15.13 -0.42 0.13
C ALA A 132 13.72 -0.94 0.48
N GLY A 133 13.62 -2.19 0.92
CA GLY A 133 12.33 -2.81 1.18
C GLY A 133 12.36 -4.33 1.21
N ARG A 134 11.16 -4.91 1.33
CA ARG A 134 10.92 -6.35 1.31
C ARG A 134 10.28 -6.76 -0.02
N TYR A 135 10.73 -7.90 -0.54
CA TYR A 135 10.38 -8.45 -1.83
C TYR A 135 10.26 -9.97 -1.74
N LEU A 136 9.80 -10.60 -2.82
CA LEU A 136 9.77 -12.05 -2.96
C LEU A 136 10.63 -12.49 -4.15
N GLY A 137 11.47 -13.50 -3.93
CA GLY A 137 12.24 -14.19 -4.96
C GLY A 137 11.58 -15.50 -5.37
N TYR A 138 11.44 -15.73 -6.66
CA TYR A 138 10.88 -16.97 -7.22
C TYR A 138 11.89 -17.65 -8.14
N PHE A 139 12.01 -18.98 -8.05
CA PHE A 139 12.77 -19.78 -9.00
C PHE A 139 11.82 -20.50 -9.95
N LEU A 140 11.93 -20.21 -11.25
CA LEU A 140 10.90 -20.48 -12.23
C LEU A 140 11.42 -21.26 -13.44
N ALA A 141 10.55 -22.13 -13.96
CA ALA A 141 10.89 -23.04 -15.04
C ALA A 141 10.76 -22.39 -16.43
N GLN A 142 11.80 -22.57 -17.26
CA GLN A 142 11.73 -22.45 -18.72
C GLN A 142 11.08 -21.18 -19.30
N LYS A 143 11.44 -19.97 -18.84
CA LYS A 143 10.79 -18.68 -19.20
C LYS A 143 9.30 -18.58 -18.85
N GLY A 144 8.74 -19.58 -18.19
CA GLY A 144 7.39 -19.58 -17.65
C GLY A 144 7.36 -19.19 -16.18
N TYR A 145 6.19 -19.34 -15.58
CA TYR A 145 5.90 -18.93 -14.19
C TYR A 145 5.69 -20.11 -13.25
N LYS A 146 5.97 -21.34 -13.71
CA LYS A 146 5.91 -22.54 -12.89
C LYS A 146 7.08 -22.55 -11.90
N GLU A 147 6.75 -22.56 -10.62
CA GLU A 147 7.70 -22.60 -9.51
C GLU A 147 8.48 -23.93 -9.50
N LEU A 148 9.79 -23.83 -9.32
CA LEU A 148 10.72 -24.95 -9.12
C LEU A 148 11.07 -25.15 -7.65
N ALA A 149 10.81 -24.14 -6.80
CA ALA A 149 11.03 -24.12 -5.36
C ALA A 149 10.03 -23.15 -4.71
N ASN A 150 9.83 -23.28 -3.40
CA ASN A 150 9.05 -22.29 -2.64
C ASN A 150 9.70 -20.90 -2.76
N PRO A 151 8.89 -19.83 -2.89
CA PRO A 151 9.43 -18.47 -2.91
C PRO A 151 10.09 -18.11 -1.58
N VAL A 152 11.04 -17.17 -1.64
CA VAL A 152 11.81 -16.71 -0.48
C VAL A 152 11.67 -15.21 -0.29
N ASP A 153 11.65 -14.76 0.97
CA ASP A 153 11.73 -13.33 1.29
C ASP A 153 13.10 -12.78 0.84
N VAL A 154 13.08 -11.60 0.22
CA VAL A 154 14.25 -10.87 -0.23
C VAL A 154 14.23 -9.50 0.43
N TYR A 155 15.31 -9.14 1.10
CA TYR A 155 15.43 -7.85 1.76
C TYR A 155 16.54 -7.01 1.13
N ILE A 156 16.25 -5.73 0.91
CA ILE A 156 17.18 -4.74 0.40
C ILE A 156 17.32 -3.64 1.46
N SER A 157 18.46 -3.59 2.15
CA SER A 157 18.70 -2.63 3.25
C SER A 157 19.37 -1.33 2.82
N ARG A 158 20.08 -1.35 1.68
CA ARG A 158 20.95 -0.25 1.21
C ARG A 158 21.94 0.24 2.28
N ASN A 159 22.49 -0.69 3.07
CA ASN A 159 23.46 -0.44 4.15
C ASN A 159 22.97 0.54 5.23
N ARG A 160 21.65 0.68 5.38
CA ARG A 160 21.03 1.45 6.46
C ARG A 160 20.81 0.54 7.67
N SER A 161 20.85 1.13 8.88
CA SER A 161 20.50 0.42 10.10
C SER A 161 19.02 0.06 10.14
N MET A 162 18.73 -1.11 10.70
CA MET A 162 17.39 -1.61 10.92
C MET A 162 16.62 -0.68 11.86
N ARG A 163 15.37 -0.38 11.52
CA ARG A 163 14.49 0.42 12.37
C ARG A 163 13.03 0.07 12.13
N PHE A 164 12.18 0.29 13.13
CA PHE A 164 10.76 0.36 12.86
C PHE A 164 10.42 1.70 12.18
N ILE A 165 9.46 1.66 11.25
CA ILE A 165 9.00 2.84 10.52
C ILE A 165 8.35 3.84 11.48
N PRO A 166 7.33 3.47 12.27
CA PRO A 166 6.77 4.34 13.29
C PRO A 166 7.57 4.28 14.60
N GLU A 167 7.53 5.38 15.37
CA GLU A 167 8.14 5.46 16.70
C GLU A 167 7.35 4.71 17.77
N THR A 168 6.03 4.62 17.62
CA THR A 168 5.14 3.85 18.49
C THR A 168 4.02 3.24 17.65
N PHE A 169 3.40 2.17 18.13
CA PHE A 169 2.30 1.52 17.41
C PHE A 169 1.19 1.06 18.34
N THR A 170 -0.03 1.54 18.10
CA THR A 170 -1.24 1.02 18.75
C THR A 170 -1.89 0.01 17.81
N THR A 171 -2.16 -1.19 18.30
CA THR A 171 -2.82 -2.25 17.50
C THR A 171 -4.34 -2.07 17.49
N HIS A 172 -5.04 -2.94 16.76
CA HIS A 172 -6.48 -3.12 16.98
C HIS A 172 -6.78 -3.56 18.42
N ASN A 173 -8.03 -3.34 18.86
CA ASN A 173 -8.46 -3.72 20.20
C ASN A 173 -8.41 -5.24 20.41
N ALA A 174 -8.09 -5.64 21.64
CA ALA A 174 -8.25 -7.00 22.15
C ALA A 174 -9.40 -7.05 23.16
N ARG A 175 -9.82 -8.25 23.56
CA ARG A 175 -10.77 -8.45 24.67
C ARG A 175 -10.25 -9.48 25.66
N VAL A 176 -10.50 -9.26 26.95
CA VAL A 176 -10.17 -10.22 28.00
C VAL A 176 -10.79 -11.58 27.70
N GLY A 177 -9.93 -12.59 27.58
CA GLY A 177 -10.34 -13.96 27.32
C GLY A 177 -10.49 -14.34 25.84
N ASP A 178 -10.31 -13.42 24.90
CA ASP A 178 -10.31 -13.71 23.47
C ASP A 178 -8.86 -13.90 22.99
N ALA A 179 -8.67 -14.72 21.94
CA ALA A 179 -7.36 -14.83 21.29
C ALA A 179 -7.03 -13.53 20.55
N PHE A 180 -5.79 -13.10 20.61
CA PHE A 180 -5.29 -11.88 19.97
C PHE A 180 -4.15 -12.20 19.01
N SER A 181 -4.12 -11.50 17.87
CA SER A 181 -3.03 -11.57 16.89
C SER A 181 -2.89 -10.24 16.15
N ALA A 182 -1.68 -9.68 16.07
CA ALA A 182 -1.38 -8.49 15.26
C ALA A 182 -0.01 -8.65 14.58
N ASP A 183 0.06 -8.43 13.27
CA ASP A 183 1.31 -8.51 12.49
C ASP A 183 2.01 -7.16 12.47
N ILE A 184 3.27 -7.10 12.93
CA ILE A 184 4.10 -5.90 12.89
C ILE A 184 5.33 -6.06 11.98
N SER A 185 5.43 -7.18 11.27
CA SER A 185 6.61 -7.50 10.45
C SER A 185 6.82 -6.53 9.30
N GLY A 186 5.73 -5.97 8.76
CA GLY A 186 5.75 -4.97 7.71
C GLY A 186 6.17 -3.56 8.18
N LEU A 187 6.23 -3.33 9.50
CA LEU A 187 6.67 -2.05 10.06
C LEU A 187 8.20 -1.96 10.17
N LEU A 188 8.92 -3.06 9.97
CA LEU A 188 10.37 -3.10 10.09
C LEU A 188 11.04 -2.76 8.74
N ALA A 189 11.87 -1.73 8.73
CA ALA A 189 12.59 -1.25 7.56
C ALA A 189 14.09 -1.57 7.63
N ASN A 190 14.73 -1.51 6.46
CA ASN A 190 16.18 -1.73 6.27
C ASN A 190 16.68 -3.09 6.78
N VAL A 191 15.82 -4.10 6.76
CA VAL A 191 16.18 -5.47 7.14
C VAL A 191 17.25 -6.00 6.18
N LYS A 192 18.25 -6.71 6.71
CA LYS A 192 19.23 -7.45 5.92
C LYS A 192 18.77 -8.89 5.73
N ASN A 193 19.20 -9.53 4.64
CA ASN A 193 18.96 -10.96 4.44
C ASN A 193 19.59 -11.76 5.60
N GLY A 194 18.99 -12.90 5.92
CA GLY A 194 19.40 -13.74 7.05
C GLY A 194 18.31 -13.93 8.09
N HIS A 195 18.67 -14.55 9.21
CA HIS A 195 17.73 -14.87 10.27
C HIS A 195 17.32 -13.63 11.06
N LEU A 196 16.01 -13.42 11.20
CA LEU A 196 15.43 -12.36 12.01
C LEU A 196 14.74 -12.96 13.25
N SER A 197 14.97 -12.36 14.41
CA SER A 197 14.34 -12.77 15.67
C SER A 197 13.61 -11.59 16.32
N TYR A 198 12.58 -11.91 17.10
CA TYR A 198 11.78 -10.93 17.83
C TYR A 198 11.66 -11.34 19.29
N ALA A 199 11.69 -10.36 20.19
CA ALA A 199 11.47 -10.57 21.62
C ALA A 199 10.65 -9.43 22.22
N VAL A 200 9.77 -9.75 23.17
CA VAL A 200 9.17 -8.76 24.07
C VAL A 200 10.21 -8.42 25.13
N ILE A 201 10.48 -7.13 25.33
CA ILE A 201 11.49 -6.65 26.29
C ILE A 201 10.83 -5.78 27.39
N PRO A 202 11.39 -5.76 28.62
CA PRO A 202 10.94 -4.85 29.67
C PRO A 202 11.19 -3.36 29.34
N PRO A 203 10.41 -2.43 29.92
CA PRO A 203 9.26 -2.67 30.79
C PRO A 203 8.02 -3.16 30.01
N SER A 204 7.26 -4.07 30.59
CA SER A 204 6.01 -4.60 30.03
C SER A 204 4.99 -4.81 31.15
N ASN A 205 3.75 -4.40 30.92
CA ASN A 205 2.61 -4.76 31.77
C ASN A 205 1.72 -5.85 31.13
N ALA A 206 2.21 -6.47 30.06
CA ALA A 206 1.45 -7.35 29.17
C ALA A 206 2.01 -8.77 29.17
N GLU A 207 2.04 -9.44 30.33
CA GLU A 207 2.53 -10.82 30.50
C GLU A 207 1.81 -11.86 29.61
N TRP A 208 0.67 -11.50 29.05
CA TRP A 208 -0.11 -12.36 28.16
C TRP A 208 0.41 -12.38 26.72
N VAL A 209 1.34 -11.49 26.38
CA VAL A 209 1.86 -11.28 25.02
C VAL A 209 3.13 -12.10 24.79
N TYR A 210 3.21 -12.71 23.61
CA TYR A 210 4.45 -13.18 23.01
C TYR A 210 4.52 -12.74 21.54
N VAL A 211 5.71 -12.72 20.97
CA VAL A 211 5.92 -12.42 19.55
C VAL A 211 6.55 -13.63 18.86
N THR A 212 6.03 -13.97 17.68
CA THR A 212 6.57 -15.07 16.87
C THR A 212 7.85 -14.64 16.15
N SER A 213 8.63 -15.60 15.64
CA SER A 213 9.81 -15.32 14.81
C SER A 213 9.51 -14.54 13.52
N ARG A 214 8.23 -14.49 13.10
CA ARG A 214 7.78 -13.70 11.95
C ARG A 214 7.24 -12.33 12.32
N GLY A 215 7.45 -11.84 13.54
CA GLY A 215 6.96 -10.50 13.94
C GLY A 215 5.44 -10.43 14.15
N VAL A 216 4.77 -11.56 14.39
CA VAL A 216 3.34 -11.58 14.76
C VAL A 216 3.21 -11.60 16.28
N ILE A 217 2.60 -10.57 16.84
CA ILE A 217 2.21 -10.46 18.25
C ILE A 217 1.02 -11.38 18.48
N LYS A 218 1.06 -12.22 19.51
CA LYS A 218 -0.02 -13.15 19.88
C LYS A 218 -0.23 -13.19 21.38
N GLY A 219 -1.40 -13.65 21.80
CA GLY A 219 -1.66 -13.92 23.21
C GLY A 219 -3.14 -13.94 23.57
N LYS A 220 -3.42 -13.93 24.87
CA LYS A 220 -4.78 -13.92 25.43
C LYS A 220 -4.86 -13.00 26.65
N PRO A 221 -5.43 -11.78 26.52
CA PRO A 221 -5.43 -10.81 27.60
C PRO A 221 -6.16 -11.32 28.85
N LYS A 222 -5.59 -11.05 30.03
CA LYS A 222 -6.13 -11.44 31.34
C LYS A 222 -6.84 -10.29 32.07
N ARG A 223 -6.51 -9.04 31.76
CA ARG A 223 -7.06 -7.83 32.39
C ARG A 223 -7.39 -6.80 31.31
N SER A 224 -8.44 -6.01 31.54
CA SER A 224 -8.80 -4.90 30.67
C SER A 224 -7.94 -3.67 30.94
N GLY A 225 -7.96 -2.71 30.02
CA GLY A 225 -7.13 -1.50 30.09
C GLY A 225 -6.10 -1.47 28.97
N LEU A 226 -5.08 -0.63 29.10
CA LEU A 226 -4.05 -0.50 28.08
C LEU A 226 -2.84 -1.39 28.41
N SER A 227 -2.62 -2.41 27.57
CA SER A 227 -1.39 -3.20 27.62
C SER A 227 -0.29 -2.43 26.88
N ARG A 228 0.89 -2.29 27.50
CA ARG A 228 2.08 -1.60 26.99
C ARG A 228 3.30 -2.48 27.17
N PHE A 229 4.09 -2.59 26.11
CA PHE A 229 5.32 -3.37 26.07
C PHE A 229 6.19 -2.86 24.91
N SER A 230 7.44 -3.31 24.83
CA SER A 230 8.29 -3.04 23.66
C SER A 230 8.69 -4.34 22.98
N ILE A 231 8.76 -4.32 21.66
CA ILE A 231 9.30 -5.43 20.87
C ILE A 231 10.66 -5.02 20.32
N ARG A 232 11.66 -5.89 20.52
CA ARG A 232 12.96 -5.79 19.86
C ARG A 232 13.02 -6.77 18.70
N ALA A 233 13.39 -6.29 17.52
CA ALA A 233 13.84 -7.10 16.41
C ALA A 233 15.37 -7.18 16.41
N THR A 234 15.93 -8.34 16.08
CA THR A 234 17.39 -8.56 16.01
C THR A 234 17.73 -9.38 14.76
N SER A 235 18.55 -8.82 13.89
CA SER A 235 19.04 -9.47 12.67
C SER A 235 20.24 -10.39 12.94
N ALA A 236 20.65 -11.16 11.94
CA ALA A 236 21.74 -12.13 12.06
C ALA A 236 23.11 -11.49 12.39
N ASP A 237 23.31 -10.23 12.01
CA ASP A 237 24.51 -9.43 12.30
C ASP A 237 24.40 -8.62 13.60
N ASN A 238 23.43 -8.93 14.47
CA ASN A 238 23.15 -8.25 15.74
C ASN A 238 22.72 -6.78 15.62
N ASP A 239 22.31 -6.29 14.45
CA ASP A 239 21.60 -5.02 14.36
C ASP A 239 20.23 -5.14 15.06
N THR A 240 19.79 -4.08 15.72
CA THR A 240 18.56 -4.12 16.52
C THR A 240 17.68 -2.90 16.33
N ALA A 241 16.37 -3.13 16.37
CA ALA A 241 15.34 -2.10 16.34
C ALA A 241 14.32 -2.36 17.45
N VAL A 242 13.77 -1.29 18.04
CA VAL A 242 12.79 -1.38 19.13
C VAL A 242 11.52 -0.63 18.75
N LEU A 243 10.36 -1.24 19.01
CA LEU A 243 9.04 -0.64 18.84
C LEU A 243 8.26 -0.72 20.16
N PRO A 244 7.96 0.43 20.80
CA PRO A 244 6.91 0.54 21.80
C PRO A 244 5.54 0.22 21.18
N VAL A 245 4.82 -0.72 21.79
CA VAL A 245 3.50 -1.17 21.33
C VAL A 245 2.46 -0.99 22.44
N ALA A 246 1.27 -0.55 22.04
CA ALA A 246 0.09 -0.51 22.90
C ALA A 246 -1.05 -1.37 22.34
N VAL A 247 -1.72 -2.12 23.20
CA VAL A 247 -2.92 -2.91 22.86
C VAL A 247 -4.06 -2.48 23.79
N PRO A 248 -5.10 -1.79 23.29
CA PRO A 248 -6.29 -1.52 24.07
C PRO A 248 -7.05 -2.83 24.33
N VAL A 249 -7.37 -3.13 25.59
CA VAL A 249 -8.04 -4.37 25.98
C VAL A 249 -9.42 -4.06 26.58
N ALA A 250 -10.46 -4.42 25.85
CA ALA A 250 -11.84 -4.40 26.33
C ALA A 250 -12.07 -5.45 27.44
N ALA A 251 -12.95 -5.13 28.39
CA ALA A 251 -13.37 -6.09 29.41
C ALA A 251 -14.12 -7.28 28.81
N LYS A 252 -14.09 -8.42 29.51
CA LYS A 252 -14.75 -9.65 29.09
C LYS A 252 -16.24 -9.40 28.80
N LYS A 253 -16.74 -9.93 27.68
CA LYS A 253 -18.14 -9.75 27.20
C LYS A 253 -18.57 -8.29 26.96
N ARG A 254 -17.65 -7.31 26.94
CA ARG A 254 -17.96 -5.93 26.50
C ARG A 254 -17.60 -5.76 25.03
N PRO A 255 -18.29 -4.86 24.28
CA PRO A 255 -18.00 -4.63 22.87
C PRO A 255 -16.51 -4.39 22.61
N LEU A 256 -15.98 -5.01 21.55
CA LEU A 256 -14.57 -4.93 21.18
C LEU A 256 -14.23 -3.51 20.71
N VAL A 257 -15.18 -2.90 19.99
CA VAL A 257 -15.09 -1.57 19.43
C VAL A 257 -16.29 -0.77 19.89
N ARG A 258 -16.04 0.39 20.49
CA ARG A 258 -17.06 1.35 20.94
C ARG A 258 -17.02 2.64 20.15
N ASN A 259 -15.80 3.08 19.85
CA ASN A 259 -15.53 4.17 18.95
C ASN A 259 -14.76 3.62 17.75
N ILE A 260 -14.96 4.22 16.59
CA ILE A 260 -14.22 3.91 15.37
C ILE A 260 -13.62 5.21 14.83
N ARG A 261 -12.32 5.20 14.53
CA ARG A 261 -11.62 6.32 13.91
C ARG A 261 -11.39 6.02 12.43
N VAL A 262 -11.92 6.88 11.57
CA VAL A 262 -11.89 6.73 10.11
C VAL A 262 -11.06 7.85 9.50
N LEU A 263 -10.25 7.52 8.50
CA LEU A 263 -9.48 8.48 7.72
C LEU A 263 -9.76 8.31 6.23
N THR A 264 -9.80 9.42 5.48
CA THR A 264 -9.75 9.40 4.01
C THR A 264 -8.57 10.22 3.50
N LEU A 265 -7.92 9.74 2.44
CA LEU A 265 -6.76 10.38 1.84
C LEU A 265 -6.62 9.97 0.36
N ASN A 266 -6.68 10.96 -0.55
CA ASN A 266 -6.15 10.80 -1.89
C ASN A 266 -4.62 10.74 -1.81
N LEU A 267 -4.01 9.70 -2.40
CA LEU A 267 -2.58 9.46 -2.29
C LEU A 267 -1.72 10.27 -3.26
N TRP A 268 -2.28 10.97 -4.24
CA TRP A 268 -1.53 11.65 -5.31
C TRP A 268 -0.62 10.69 -6.08
N LEU A 269 -1.23 9.88 -6.95
CA LEU A 269 -0.59 8.79 -7.70
C LEU A 269 0.13 7.78 -6.79
N GLY A 270 -0.50 7.45 -5.67
CA GLY A 270 0.03 6.57 -4.63
C GLY A 270 1.17 7.16 -3.79
N GLY A 271 1.46 8.46 -3.93
CA GLY A 271 2.45 9.24 -3.21
C GLY A 271 3.77 9.42 -3.96
N ARG A 272 3.84 8.95 -5.20
CA ARG A 272 5.10 8.81 -5.96
C ARG A 272 5.76 10.14 -6.33
N ASN A 273 5.05 11.26 -6.18
CA ASN A 273 5.59 12.60 -6.35
C ASN A 273 6.54 13.01 -5.20
N VAL A 274 6.60 12.23 -4.11
CA VAL A 274 7.44 12.50 -2.95
C VAL A 274 8.43 11.35 -2.70
N VAL A 275 9.69 11.70 -2.43
CA VAL A 275 10.75 10.73 -2.10
C VAL A 275 10.41 10.03 -0.78
N ASP A 276 10.66 8.72 -0.72
CA ASP A 276 10.40 7.88 0.46
C ASP A 276 8.92 7.87 0.91
N TYR A 277 8.01 8.03 -0.05
CA TYR A 277 6.56 8.09 0.22
C TYR A 277 6.03 6.90 0.99
N HIS A 278 6.56 5.68 0.77
CA HIS A 278 6.10 4.49 1.47
C HIS A 278 6.29 4.63 2.99
N THR A 279 7.51 4.93 3.42
CA THR A 279 7.84 5.07 4.84
C THR A 279 7.09 6.24 5.48
N LYS A 280 6.96 7.37 4.78
CA LYS A 280 6.19 8.53 5.24
C LYS A 280 4.70 8.21 5.42
N GLN A 281 4.08 7.52 4.46
CA GLN A 281 2.68 7.08 4.54
C GLN A 281 2.45 6.09 5.68
N VAL A 282 3.31 5.09 5.84
CA VAL A 282 3.18 4.09 6.92
C VAL A 282 3.35 4.77 8.28
N SER A 283 4.33 5.67 8.43
CA SER A 283 4.52 6.46 9.66
C SER A 283 3.29 7.30 9.98
N PHE A 284 2.78 8.05 8.99
CA PHE A 284 1.58 8.86 9.13
C PHE A 284 0.38 8.01 9.60
N LEU A 285 0.02 6.95 8.85
CA LEU A 285 -1.15 6.13 9.18
C LEU A 285 -1.03 5.44 10.54
N ALA A 286 0.17 4.98 10.92
CA ALA A 286 0.43 4.42 12.24
C ALA A 286 0.25 5.46 13.35
N SER A 287 0.73 6.70 13.15
CA SER A 287 0.63 7.79 14.13
C SER A 287 -0.79 8.29 14.36
N GLN A 288 -1.66 8.18 13.35
CA GLN A 288 -3.04 8.67 13.43
C GLN A 288 -3.95 7.78 14.30
N ASP A 289 -3.50 6.59 14.72
CA ASP A 289 -4.31 5.63 15.46
C ASP A 289 -5.71 5.40 14.86
N VAL A 290 -5.77 5.30 13.53
CA VAL A 290 -7.02 5.10 12.77
C VAL A 290 -7.35 3.62 12.63
N ASP A 291 -8.64 3.28 12.61
CA ASP A 291 -9.13 1.91 12.49
C ASP A 291 -9.45 1.52 11.05
N VAL A 292 -9.96 2.48 10.28
CA VAL A 292 -10.37 2.31 8.87
C VAL A 292 -9.81 3.45 8.04
N VAL A 293 -9.25 3.14 6.87
CA VAL A 293 -8.72 4.12 5.94
C VAL A 293 -9.31 3.93 4.55
N ALA A 294 -9.88 4.99 4.00
CA ALA A 294 -10.36 5.08 2.63
C ALA A 294 -9.31 5.81 1.77
N LEU A 295 -8.66 5.11 0.85
CA LEU A 295 -7.61 5.68 -0.02
C LEU A 295 -8.12 5.88 -1.44
N GLN A 296 -7.72 6.99 -2.07
CA GLN A 296 -7.95 7.29 -3.49
C GLN A 296 -6.61 7.42 -4.22
N GLU A 297 -6.61 7.33 -5.55
CA GLU A 297 -5.41 7.26 -6.38
C GLU A 297 -4.45 6.13 -5.98
N SER A 298 -5.01 5.03 -5.50
CA SER A 298 -4.29 3.82 -5.09
C SER A 298 -4.09 2.82 -6.23
N TYR A 299 -3.82 3.33 -7.44
CA TYR A 299 -3.84 2.59 -8.71
C TYR A 299 -2.91 1.38 -8.77
N PHE A 300 -1.77 1.45 -8.09
CA PHE A 300 -0.68 0.49 -8.26
C PHE A 300 -0.64 -0.52 -7.11
N GLN A 301 -1.82 -0.99 -6.70
CA GLN A 301 -2.00 -1.84 -5.51
C GLN A 301 -1.47 -1.17 -4.23
N ASP A 302 -1.52 0.16 -4.18
CA ASP A 302 -0.97 0.94 -3.07
C ASP A 302 -1.70 0.66 -1.76
N GLY A 303 -2.99 0.34 -1.81
CA GLY A 303 -3.72 -0.12 -0.64
C GLY A 303 -3.19 -1.44 -0.09
N ARG A 304 -2.85 -2.40 -0.97
CA ARG A 304 -2.23 -3.67 -0.54
C ARG A 304 -0.85 -3.46 0.05
N ARG A 305 -0.04 -2.58 -0.57
CA ARG A 305 1.29 -2.19 -0.07
C ARG A 305 1.20 -1.63 1.35
N LEU A 306 0.30 -0.68 1.59
CA LEU A 306 0.14 -0.05 2.90
C LEU A 306 -0.49 -0.99 3.93
N ALA A 307 -1.49 -1.78 3.55
CA ALA A 307 -2.10 -2.77 4.43
C ALA A 307 -1.10 -3.84 4.88
N LYS A 308 -0.24 -4.30 3.95
CA LYS A 308 0.82 -5.25 4.24
C LYS A 308 1.82 -4.68 5.25
N ALA A 309 2.22 -3.42 5.08
CA ALA A 309 3.12 -2.75 6.01
C ALA A 309 2.51 -2.61 7.42
N LEU A 310 1.24 -2.22 7.50
CA LEU A 310 0.52 -2.00 8.76
C LEU A 310 0.02 -3.29 9.42
N GLY A 311 0.05 -4.43 8.72
CA GLY A 311 -0.54 -5.69 9.19
C GLY A 311 -2.07 -5.68 9.18
N TRP A 312 -2.69 -4.93 8.28
CA TRP A 312 -4.14 -4.69 8.23
C TRP A 312 -4.82 -5.47 7.09
N ASN A 313 -6.14 -5.55 7.16
CA ASN A 313 -6.99 -6.09 6.11
C ASN A 313 -7.16 -5.05 5.00
N VAL A 314 -7.40 -5.51 3.76
CA VAL A 314 -7.57 -4.63 2.62
C VAL A 314 -8.57 -5.15 1.61
N TRP A 315 -9.39 -4.23 1.10
CA TRP A 315 -10.03 -4.36 -0.20
C TRP A 315 -9.40 -3.34 -1.15
N GLN A 316 -9.02 -3.79 -2.35
CA GLN A 316 -8.35 -2.99 -3.37
C GLN A 316 -9.14 -3.11 -4.66
N ALA A 317 -9.67 -1.98 -5.15
CA ALA A 317 -10.22 -1.83 -6.49
C ALA A 317 -9.15 -1.29 -7.44
N LYS A 318 -9.57 -0.83 -8.63
CA LYS A 318 -8.66 -0.22 -9.61
C LYS A 318 -8.03 1.10 -9.13
N ASP A 319 -8.81 1.94 -8.44
CA ASP A 319 -8.41 3.32 -8.05
C ASP A 319 -8.46 3.50 -6.53
N VAL A 320 -9.51 2.97 -5.91
CA VAL A 320 -9.74 3.11 -4.46
C VAL A 320 -9.36 1.85 -3.69
N SER A 321 -9.05 2.02 -2.41
CA SER A 321 -8.88 0.91 -1.48
C SER A 321 -9.41 1.23 -0.08
N ILE A 322 -9.82 0.20 0.65
CA ILE A 322 -10.25 0.32 2.05
C ILE A 322 -9.34 -0.56 2.88
N LEU A 323 -8.65 0.05 3.84
CA LEU A 323 -7.81 -0.65 4.81
C LEU A 323 -8.54 -0.70 6.15
N SER A 324 -8.41 -1.81 6.86
CA SER A 324 -9.09 -2.01 8.14
C SER A 324 -8.26 -2.83 9.10
N ARG A 325 -8.14 -2.32 10.34
CA ARG A 325 -7.64 -3.08 11.49
C ARG A 325 -8.46 -4.34 11.78
N TYR A 326 -9.73 -4.34 11.39
CA TYR A 326 -10.70 -5.41 11.61
C TYR A 326 -10.99 -6.19 10.31
N PRO A 327 -11.41 -7.46 10.39
CA PRO A 327 -11.71 -8.27 9.21
C PRO A 327 -12.74 -7.62 8.29
N ILE A 328 -12.50 -7.72 6.98
CA ILE A 328 -13.47 -7.38 5.94
C ILE A 328 -14.33 -8.63 5.71
N GLY A 329 -15.50 -8.67 6.33
CA GLY A 329 -16.41 -9.82 6.27
C GLY A 329 -17.16 -9.95 4.95
N ARG A 330 -17.32 -8.85 4.20
CA ARG A 330 -18.00 -8.87 2.90
C ARG A 330 -17.51 -7.76 1.98
N VAL A 331 -17.33 -8.10 0.72
CA VAL A 331 -17.13 -7.16 -0.39
C VAL A 331 -18.39 -7.15 -1.24
N TYR A 332 -18.91 -5.96 -1.55
CA TYR A 332 -20.05 -5.78 -2.45
C TYR A 332 -19.56 -5.44 -3.86
N ARG A 333 -20.50 -5.43 -4.82
CA ARG A 333 -20.17 -5.13 -6.21
C ARG A 333 -19.63 -3.70 -6.33
N GLU A 334 -18.51 -3.57 -7.02
CA GLU A 334 -17.90 -2.27 -7.32
C GLU A 334 -18.84 -1.40 -8.16
N ILE A 335 -18.74 -0.10 -7.96
CA ILE A 335 -19.40 0.94 -8.76
C ILE A 335 -18.35 1.64 -9.61
N GLU A 336 -18.76 2.49 -10.55
CA GLU A 336 -17.82 3.13 -11.46
C GLU A 336 -16.70 3.90 -10.73
N ALA A 337 -17.07 4.64 -9.69
CA ALA A 337 -16.20 5.56 -8.98
C ALA A 337 -15.85 5.09 -7.56
N GLY A 338 -15.89 3.78 -7.29
CA GLY A 338 -15.57 3.25 -5.96
C GLY A 338 -16.22 1.92 -5.60
N GLY A 339 -16.49 1.71 -4.32
CA GLY A 339 -17.13 0.49 -3.83
C GLY A 339 -17.42 0.50 -2.35
N THR A 340 -17.95 -0.63 -1.86
CA THR A 340 -18.32 -0.78 -0.46
C THR A 340 -18.00 -2.15 0.10
N VAL A 341 -17.63 -2.16 1.38
CA VAL A 341 -17.35 -3.35 2.16
C VAL A 341 -18.11 -3.33 3.49
N ARG A 342 -18.32 -4.51 4.06
CA ARG A 342 -18.74 -4.69 5.45
C ARG A 342 -17.53 -5.12 6.27
N ILE A 343 -17.26 -4.38 7.34
CA ILE A 343 -16.19 -4.64 8.30
C ILE A 343 -16.80 -5.22 9.57
N ASP A 344 -16.21 -6.31 10.06
CA ASP A 344 -16.66 -7.02 11.26
C ASP A 344 -15.89 -6.50 12.49
N LEU A 345 -16.49 -5.54 13.19
CA LEU A 345 -15.87 -4.90 14.37
C LEU A 345 -15.93 -5.81 15.61
N ASP A 346 -16.91 -6.71 15.68
CA ASP A 346 -17.07 -7.70 16.75
C ASP A 346 -17.81 -8.94 16.22
N GLY A 347 -17.37 -9.45 15.06
CA GLY A 347 -18.11 -10.45 14.31
C GLY A 347 -19.50 -9.95 13.90
N ASP A 348 -20.51 -10.82 13.93
CA ASP A 348 -21.90 -10.44 13.60
C ASP A 348 -22.56 -9.53 14.65
N ALA A 349 -21.98 -9.38 15.84
CA ALA A 349 -22.56 -8.56 16.91
C ALA A 349 -22.42 -7.05 16.65
N LYS A 350 -21.34 -6.63 15.97
CA LYS A 350 -21.12 -5.24 15.54
C LYS A 350 -20.38 -5.21 14.22
N GLN A 351 -21.02 -4.59 13.22
CA GLN A 351 -20.51 -4.46 11.87
C GLN A 351 -20.65 -3.01 11.39
N LEU A 352 -19.82 -2.62 10.43
CA LEU A 352 -19.80 -1.29 9.83
C LEU A 352 -19.78 -1.42 8.30
N LEU A 353 -20.65 -0.68 7.62
CA LEU A 353 -20.59 -0.54 6.17
C LEU A 353 -19.72 0.67 5.82
N VAL A 354 -18.73 0.46 4.97
CA VAL A 354 -17.80 1.53 4.55
C VAL A 354 -17.79 1.62 3.04
N TRP A 355 -18.12 2.80 2.54
CA TRP A 355 -17.98 3.18 1.14
C TRP A 355 -16.72 4.02 0.97
N ASN A 356 -15.98 3.76 -0.09
CA ASN A 356 -14.90 4.61 -0.55
C ASN A 356 -15.13 4.99 -2.02
N VAL A 357 -14.97 6.27 -2.33
CA VAL A 357 -15.19 6.81 -3.68
C VAL A 357 -14.06 7.74 -4.11
N HIS A 358 -13.84 7.79 -5.42
CA HIS A 358 -13.00 8.77 -6.09
C HIS A 358 -13.76 9.22 -7.34
N LEU A 359 -14.45 10.36 -7.25
CA LEU A 359 -15.27 10.86 -8.34
C LEU A 359 -14.41 11.52 -9.42
N ASN A 360 -14.94 11.58 -10.64
CA ASN A 360 -14.23 12.18 -11.75
C ASN A 360 -13.90 13.65 -11.45
N ASN A 361 -12.63 14.02 -11.62
CA ASN A 361 -12.12 15.33 -11.24
C ASN A 361 -12.25 16.40 -12.33
N ALA A 362 -12.31 16.00 -13.60
CA ALA A 362 -12.25 16.91 -14.72
C ALA A 362 -13.56 17.01 -15.53
N PRO A 363 -13.92 18.21 -16.00
CA PRO A 363 -13.29 19.50 -15.72
C PRO A 363 -13.69 20.03 -14.33
N TYR A 364 -12.82 20.65 -13.54
CA TYR A 364 -13.12 21.06 -12.16
C TYR A 364 -14.06 22.29 -12.08
N GLY A 365 -15.19 22.14 -11.38
CA GLY A 365 -16.26 23.15 -11.31
C GLY A 365 -15.83 24.52 -10.77
N PRO A 366 -15.04 24.59 -9.68
CA PRO A 366 -14.53 25.86 -9.15
C PRO A 366 -13.72 26.68 -10.16
N TYR A 367 -13.08 26.05 -11.15
CA TYR A 367 -12.43 26.80 -12.23
C TYR A 367 -13.45 27.55 -13.09
N ASP A 368 -14.57 26.93 -13.45
CA ASP A 368 -15.62 27.64 -14.19
C ASP A 368 -16.20 28.79 -13.36
N LEU A 369 -16.40 28.57 -12.06
CA LEU A 369 -16.95 29.58 -11.17
C LEU A 369 -15.98 30.75 -10.92
N CYS A 370 -14.72 30.47 -10.61
CA CYS A 370 -13.73 31.47 -10.22
C CYS A 370 -13.14 32.21 -11.44
N PHE A 371 -13.00 31.54 -12.59
CA PHE A 371 -12.14 32.01 -13.68
C PHE A 371 -12.90 32.49 -14.93
N THR A 372 -14.21 32.32 -14.97
CA THR A 372 -15.05 32.66 -16.13
C THR A 372 -16.29 33.44 -15.68
N ASN A 373 -16.98 34.11 -16.59
CA ASN A 373 -18.29 34.73 -16.31
C ASN A 373 -19.47 33.84 -16.73
N TYR A 374 -19.30 32.53 -16.70
CA TYR A 374 -20.40 31.60 -16.99
C TYR A 374 -21.53 31.73 -15.99
N SER A 375 -22.76 31.58 -16.48
CA SER A 375 -23.96 31.58 -15.64
C SER A 375 -24.02 30.31 -14.80
N THR A 376 -24.68 30.38 -13.64
CA THR A 376 -24.94 29.23 -12.76
C THR A 376 -25.52 28.03 -13.52
N ASN A 377 -26.47 28.29 -14.43
CA ASN A 377 -27.07 27.23 -15.25
C ASN A 377 -26.07 26.55 -16.20
N TYR A 378 -25.10 27.29 -16.72
CA TYR A 378 -24.05 26.71 -17.56
C TYR A 378 -23.08 25.87 -16.74
N ILE A 379 -22.64 26.36 -15.57
CA ILE A 379 -21.77 25.62 -14.65
C ILE A 379 -22.46 24.34 -14.16
N GLN A 380 -23.76 24.40 -13.85
CA GLN A 380 -24.54 23.21 -13.47
C GLN A 380 -24.54 22.14 -14.58
N ARG A 381 -24.74 22.52 -15.85
CA ARG A 381 -24.67 21.58 -16.98
C ARG A 381 -23.26 21.02 -17.19
N ARG A 382 -22.22 21.82 -16.91
CA ARG A 382 -20.83 21.38 -16.94
C ARG A 382 -20.53 20.35 -15.87
N GLU A 383 -21.02 20.55 -14.65
CA GLU A 383 -20.94 19.57 -13.56
C GLU A 383 -21.64 18.25 -13.92
N GLU A 384 -22.80 18.33 -14.57
CA GLU A 384 -23.48 17.14 -15.11
C GLU A 384 -22.69 16.49 -16.27
N TRP A 385 -22.04 17.26 -17.12
CA TRP A 385 -21.21 16.72 -18.20
C TRP A 385 -19.90 16.09 -17.68
N ALA A 386 -19.39 16.58 -16.54
CA ALA A 386 -18.18 16.10 -15.88
C ALA A 386 -18.30 14.68 -15.30
N ARG A 387 -19.39 13.94 -15.55
CA ARG A 387 -19.66 12.56 -15.11
C ARG A 387 -19.80 12.35 -13.60
N ARG A 388 -19.19 13.18 -12.75
CA ARG A 388 -19.19 13.05 -11.29
C ARG A 388 -20.57 13.15 -10.66
N VAL A 389 -21.45 13.95 -11.25
CA VAL A 389 -22.85 14.02 -10.83
C VAL A 389 -23.52 12.66 -11.02
N GLN A 390 -23.39 12.04 -12.19
CA GLN A 390 -23.96 10.71 -12.45
C GLN A 390 -23.30 9.61 -11.60
N GLN A 391 -22.02 9.74 -11.26
CA GLN A 391 -21.36 8.82 -10.33
C GLN A 391 -21.96 8.92 -8.91
N VAL A 392 -22.24 10.15 -8.42
CA VAL A 392 -22.96 10.28 -7.14
C VAL A 392 -24.40 9.77 -7.22
N TYR A 393 -25.06 9.91 -8.38
CA TYR A 393 -26.36 9.28 -8.61
C TYR A 393 -26.30 7.76 -8.52
N GLU A 394 -25.26 7.12 -9.07
CA GLU A 394 -25.06 5.68 -8.95
C GLU A 394 -24.94 5.26 -7.48
N ILE A 395 -24.14 5.97 -6.68
CA ILE A 395 -23.99 5.69 -5.23
C ILE A 395 -25.35 5.74 -4.55
N VAL A 396 -26.10 6.83 -4.72
CA VAL A 396 -27.41 6.99 -4.08
C VAL A 396 -28.41 5.93 -4.56
N HIS A 397 -28.37 5.58 -5.85
CA HIS A 397 -29.22 4.52 -6.40
C HIS A 397 -28.85 3.15 -5.82
N ARG A 398 -27.57 2.80 -5.75
CA ARG A 398 -27.10 1.52 -5.18
C ARG A 398 -27.41 1.40 -3.70
N LEU A 399 -27.30 2.49 -2.95
CA LEU A 399 -27.74 2.53 -1.57
C LEU A 399 -29.24 2.21 -1.44
N LYS A 400 -30.10 2.77 -2.29
CA LYS A 400 -31.54 2.45 -2.30
C LYS A 400 -31.79 0.99 -2.68
N GLU A 401 -31.18 0.52 -3.75
CA GLU A 401 -31.29 -0.87 -4.20
C GLU A 401 -30.86 -1.86 -3.10
N TYR A 402 -29.75 -1.56 -2.42
CA TYR A 402 -29.28 -2.40 -1.32
C TYR A 402 -30.19 -2.32 -0.11
N LYS A 403 -30.72 -1.16 0.26
CA LYS A 403 -31.72 -1.06 1.33
C LYS A 403 -32.94 -1.93 1.08
N GLU A 404 -33.44 -1.96 -0.16
CA GLU A 404 -34.59 -2.78 -0.55
C GLU A 404 -34.29 -4.28 -0.54
N ARG A 405 -33.08 -4.68 -0.95
CA ARG A 405 -32.72 -6.08 -1.16
C ARG A 405 -31.93 -6.71 -0.01
N LYS A 406 -31.41 -5.90 0.91
CA LYS A 406 -30.42 -6.26 1.93
C LYS A 406 -30.70 -5.48 3.22
N PRO A 407 -31.43 -6.06 4.18
CA PRO A 407 -31.81 -5.39 5.42
C PRO A 407 -30.63 -4.77 6.18
N GLU A 408 -29.41 -5.31 6.06
CA GLU A 408 -28.24 -4.76 6.73
C GLU A 408 -27.92 -3.30 6.34
N PHE A 409 -28.30 -2.83 5.15
CA PHE A 409 -28.07 -1.44 4.71
C PHE A 409 -29.03 -0.42 5.35
N GLU A 410 -30.06 -0.89 6.05
CA GLU A 410 -30.90 -0.05 6.92
C GLU A 410 -30.46 -0.10 8.38
N LEU A 411 -29.89 -1.23 8.82
CA LEU A 411 -29.61 -1.49 10.24
C LEU A 411 -28.21 -1.12 10.67
N LEU A 412 -27.21 -1.30 9.80
CA LEU A 412 -25.81 -1.10 10.17
C LEU A 412 -25.40 0.37 10.06
N PRO A 413 -24.51 0.86 10.96
CA PRO A 413 -23.86 2.14 10.78
C PRO A 413 -23.10 2.19 9.44
N GLN A 414 -23.09 3.36 8.84
CA GLN A 414 -22.52 3.57 7.51
C GLN A 414 -21.54 4.74 7.52
N ILE A 415 -20.44 4.54 6.79
CA ILE A 415 -19.49 5.57 6.41
C ILE A 415 -19.48 5.65 4.89
N LEU A 416 -19.49 6.87 4.36
CA LEU A 416 -19.19 7.18 2.97
C LEU A 416 -18.05 8.20 2.96
N ALA A 417 -16.87 7.74 2.58
CA ALA A 417 -15.65 8.53 2.56
C ALA A 417 -15.07 8.60 1.14
N GLY A 418 -14.25 9.61 0.87
CA GLY A 418 -13.56 9.69 -0.41
C GLY A 418 -13.20 11.09 -0.85
N ASP A 419 -12.60 11.14 -2.03
CA ASP A 419 -12.42 12.35 -2.83
C ASP A 419 -13.61 12.49 -3.78
N PHE A 420 -14.40 13.55 -3.58
CA PHE A 420 -15.61 13.80 -4.36
C PHE A 420 -15.36 14.74 -5.53
N ALA A 421 -14.14 15.28 -5.65
CA ALA A 421 -13.71 16.24 -6.66
C ALA A 421 -14.72 17.37 -6.92
N SER A 422 -15.44 17.77 -5.86
CA SER A 422 -16.49 18.77 -5.86
C SER A 422 -16.57 19.38 -4.46
N PRO A 423 -16.67 20.71 -4.33
CA PRO A 423 -16.79 21.32 -3.02
C PRO A 423 -18.12 21.01 -2.32
N SER A 424 -18.16 21.33 -1.02
CA SER A 424 -19.39 21.27 -0.25
C SER A 424 -20.29 22.47 -0.49
N HIS A 425 -21.57 22.22 -0.73
CA HIS A 425 -22.61 23.25 -0.71
C HIS A 425 -22.80 23.90 0.67
N LEU A 426 -22.28 23.27 1.74
CA LEU A 426 -22.26 23.86 3.09
C LEU A 426 -21.13 24.88 3.26
N ASP A 427 -20.11 24.83 2.40
CA ASP A 427 -18.92 25.67 2.51
C ASP A 427 -19.05 26.91 1.64
N TYR A 428 -19.79 26.82 0.53
CA TYR A 428 -20.09 27.93 -0.36
C TYR A 428 -21.32 28.69 0.13
N THR A 429 -21.09 29.73 0.92
CA THR A 429 -22.12 30.62 1.47
C THR A 429 -21.79 32.07 1.15
N MET A 430 -22.76 32.98 1.31
CA MET A 430 -22.50 34.42 1.10
C MET A 430 -21.36 34.95 1.99
N LYS A 431 -21.19 34.38 3.19
CA LYS A 431 -20.14 34.76 4.15
C LYS A 431 -18.75 34.28 3.72
N THR A 432 -18.67 33.15 3.02
CA THR A 432 -17.42 32.49 2.63
C THR A 432 -17.05 32.71 1.17
N ARG A 433 -17.83 33.48 0.42
CA ARG A 433 -17.64 33.71 -1.03
C ARG A 433 -16.20 34.08 -1.38
N ASP A 434 -15.58 34.95 -0.58
CA ASP A 434 -14.24 35.47 -0.83
C ASP A 434 -13.11 34.56 -0.34
N LEU A 435 -13.43 33.48 0.37
CA LEU A 435 -12.47 32.41 0.69
C LEU A 435 -12.24 31.47 -0.50
N HIS A 436 -13.22 31.36 -1.40
CA HIS A 436 -13.20 30.42 -2.52
C HIS A 436 -13.00 31.16 -3.86
N CYS A 437 -14.04 31.86 -4.32
CA CYS A 437 -14.05 32.60 -5.57
C CYS A 437 -14.41 34.06 -5.31
N LYS A 438 -13.39 34.90 -5.11
CA LYS A 438 -13.55 36.32 -4.76
C LYS A 438 -14.58 37.02 -5.65
N GLY A 439 -15.58 37.63 -5.02
CA GLY A 439 -16.63 38.40 -5.70
C GLY A 439 -17.69 37.58 -6.45
N ARG A 440 -17.71 36.25 -6.32
CA ARG A 440 -18.73 35.38 -6.95
C ARG A 440 -19.84 35.01 -5.97
N ASP A 441 -21.05 34.88 -6.49
CA ASP A 441 -22.15 34.33 -5.70
C ASP A 441 -21.92 32.84 -5.41
N PRO A 442 -22.38 32.35 -4.25
CA PRO A 442 -22.23 30.95 -3.88
C PRO A 442 -22.91 30.00 -4.86
N PHE A 443 -22.24 28.88 -5.15
CA PHE A 443 -22.75 27.86 -6.06
C PHE A 443 -23.28 26.64 -5.28
N PRO A 444 -24.48 26.13 -5.61
CA PRO A 444 -25.09 25.01 -4.89
C PRO A 444 -24.56 23.66 -5.37
N TRP A 445 -23.30 23.32 -5.05
CA TRP A 445 -22.60 22.13 -5.55
C TRP A 445 -23.46 20.84 -5.52
N PRO A 446 -23.79 20.25 -6.68
CA PRO A 446 -24.81 19.20 -6.77
C PRO A 446 -24.39 17.89 -6.08
N VAL A 447 -23.10 17.56 -6.11
CA VAL A 447 -22.56 16.31 -5.53
C VAL A 447 -22.83 16.25 -4.02
N SER A 448 -22.34 17.23 -3.27
CA SER A 448 -22.51 17.25 -1.81
C SER A 448 -23.97 17.45 -1.40
N ARG A 449 -24.77 18.22 -2.16
CA ARG A 449 -26.23 18.33 -1.93
C ARG A 449 -26.91 16.98 -2.03
N ARG A 450 -26.58 16.20 -3.06
CA ARG A 450 -27.17 14.87 -3.30
C ARG A 450 -26.87 13.91 -2.15
N VAL A 451 -25.64 13.92 -1.63
CA VAL A 451 -25.23 13.09 -0.49
C VAL A 451 -25.98 13.49 0.79
N VAL A 452 -26.02 14.78 1.11
CA VAL A 452 -26.61 15.26 2.37
C VAL A 452 -28.14 15.30 2.33
N LEU A 453 -28.72 15.87 1.27
CA LEU A 453 -30.15 16.13 1.19
C LEU A 453 -30.94 14.93 0.71
N ASP A 454 -30.43 14.15 -0.22
CA ASP A 454 -31.23 13.06 -0.81
C ASP A 454 -30.87 11.72 -0.21
N ALA A 455 -29.57 11.45 -0.06
CA ALA A 455 -29.11 10.23 0.61
C ALA A 455 -29.15 10.35 2.14
N LYS A 456 -29.40 11.54 2.70
CA LYS A 456 -29.53 11.77 4.16
C LYS A 456 -28.30 11.36 4.97
N TYR A 457 -27.11 11.51 4.37
CA TYR A 457 -25.86 11.37 5.07
C TYR A 457 -25.52 12.66 5.82
N LYS A 458 -24.78 12.54 6.93
CA LYS A 458 -24.30 13.69 7.70
C LYS A 458 -22.81 13.93 7.45
N ASP A 459 -22.43 15.19 7.26
CA ASP A 459 -21.04 15.62 7.11
C ASP A 459 -20.37 15.70 8.49
N SER A 460 -19.47 14.76 8.80
CA SER A 460 -18.81 14.68 10.11
C SER A 460 -18.02 15.94 10.45
N PHE A 461 -17.34 16.53 9.47
CA PHE A 461 -16.56 17.74 9.64
C PHE A 461 -17.47 18.93 9.98
N ARG A 462 -18.61 19.07 9.30
CA ARG A 462 -19.57 20.16 9.58
C ARG A 462 -20.45 19.94 10.80
N GLU A 463 -20.55 18.72 11.32
CA GLU A 463 -21.15 18.51 12.65
C GLU A 463 -20.28 19.10 13.77
N VAL A 464 -18.95 19.02 13.64
CA VAL A 464 -17.98 19.56 14.60
C VAL A 464 -17.71 21.05 14.34
N PHE A 465 -17.40 21.42 13.10
CA PHE A 465 -17.05 22.78 12.68
C PHE A 465 -18.16 23.42 11.85
N ARG A 466 -19.22 23.86 12.52
CA ARG A 466 -20.44 24.38 11.86
C ARG A 466 -20.25 25.67 11.07
N ASP A 467 -19.28 26.53 11.42
CA ASP A 467 -19.06 27.82 10.76
C ASP A 467 -17.92 27.71 9.73
N PRO A 468 -18.22 27.63 8.42
CA PRO A 468 -17.21 27.47 7.37
C PRO A 468 -16.27 28.66 7.23
N TRP A 469 -16.64 29.84 7.77
CA TRP A 469 -15.74 30.99 7.80
C TRP A 469 -14.62 30.83 8.82
N LYS A 470 -14.94 30.28 10.01
CA LYS A 470 -13.96 30.14 11.10
C LYS A 470 -13.00 28.98 10.84
N VAL A 471 -13.55 27.89 10.32
CA VAL A 471 -12.77 26.68 10.00
C VAL A 471 -13.20 26.22 8.60
N PRO A 472 -12.50 26.69 7.55
CA PRO A 472 -12.82 26.30 6.17
C PRO A 472 -12.67 24.79 5.96
N GLY A 473 -11.57 24.20 6.47
CA GLY A 473 -11.29 22.78 6.33
C GLY A 473 -10.89 22.39 4.91
N ASN A 474 -10.21 23.28 4.18
CA ASN A 474 -9.81 23.01 2.81
C ASN A 474 -8.89 21.80 2.75
N THR A 475 -9.21 20.85 1.88
CA THR A 475 -8.43 19.63 1.64
C THR A 475 -7.65 19.72 0.34
N TRP A 476 -8.14 20.51 -0.61
CA TRP A 476 -7.44 20.91 -1.83
C TRP A 476 -6.98 22.38 -1.70
N SER A 477 -5.68 22.69 -1.72
CA SER A 477 -4.54 21.77 -1.71
C SER A 477 -3.42 22.26 -0.77
N PRO A 478 -2.76 21.37 -0.01
CA PRO A 478 -1.58 21.72 0.76
C PRO A 478 -0.38 22.15 -0.11
N VAL A 479 -0.26 21.66 -1.34
CA VAL A 479 0.91 21.90 -2.22
C VAL A 479 0.59 22.73 -3.46
N ARG A 480 -0.65 22.71 -3.96
CA ARG A 480 -1.04 23.46 -5.15
C ARG A 480 -1.56 24.84 -4.76
N ARG A 481 -0.84 25.89 -5.15
CA ARG A 481 -1.17 27.29 -4.82
C ARG A 481 -1.61 28.11 -6.02
N LEU A 482 -1.25 27.68 -7.23
CA LEU A 482 -1.54 28.39 -8.48
C LEU A 482 -2.11 27.42 -9.51
N ASN A 483 -3.07 27.91 -10.30
CA ASN A 483 -3.53 27.31 -11.54
C ASN A 483 -3.15 28.23 -12.71
N GLY A 484 -2.00 27.97 -13.33
CA GLY A 484 -1.40 28.90 -14.29
C GLY A 484 -0.95 30.19 -13.59
N ASP A 485 -1.48 31.33 -14.03
CA ASP A 485 -1.20 32.66 -13.47
C ASP A 485 -2.19 33.08 -12.36
N ARG A 486 -3.13 32.20 -12.00
CA ARG A 486 -4.21 32.51 -11.04
C ARG A 486 -4.04 31.74 -9.73
N PRO A 487 -4.45 32.29 -8.58
CA PRO A 487 -4.55 31.53 -7.34
C PRO A 487 -5.43 30.28 -7.51
N GLU A 488 -4.97 29.14 -7.00
CA GLU A 488 -5.77 27.92 -6.94
C GLU A 488 -6.98 28.15 -6.01
N PRO A 489 -8.22 27.81 -6.43
CA PRO A 489 -9.36 27.78 -5.53
C PRO A 489 -9.11 26.75 -4.43
N MET A 490 -9.15 27.22 -3.18
CA MET A 490 -8.90 26.39 -2.01
C MET A 490 -10.23 25.85 -1.48
N ASP A 491 -10.43 24.54 -1.57
CA ASP A 491 -11.72 23.90 -1.37
C ASP A 491 -11.61 22.64 -0.50
N ARG A 492 -12.68 22.33 0.22
CA ARG A 492 -12.87 21.02 0.85
C ARG A 492 -13.60 20.11 -0.13
N ILE A 493 -12.90 19.11 -0.64
CA ILE A 493 -13.41 18.14 -1.63
C ILE A 493 -13.31 16.69 -1.16
N ASP A 494 -12.61 16.45 -0.05
CA ASP A 494 -12.52 15.16 0.61
C ASP A 494 -13.46 15.15 1.82
N PHE A 495 -14.24 14.07 1.96
CA PHE A 495 -15.31 14.02 2.96
C PHE A 495 -15.34 12.68 3.68
N ILE A 496 -15.75 12.72 4.95
CA ILE A 496 -16.27 11.56 5.68
C ILE A 496 -17.72 11.86 6.05
N TYR A 497 -18.63 11.21 5.34
CA TYR A 497 -20.05 11.23 5.61
C TYR A 497 -20.46 10.00 6.42
N HIS A 498 -21.50 10.11 7.25
CA HIS A 498 -21.98 8.97 8.03
C HIS A 498 -23.51 8.88 8.20
N LYS A 499 -23.95 7.71 8.65
CA LYS A 499 -25.29 7.43 9.18
C LYS A 499 -25.23 6.50 10.39
N LEU A 500 -26.19 6.68 11.29
CA LEU A 500 -26.36 5.88 12.52
C LEU A 500 -25.11 5.88 13.42
N LEU A 501 -24.28 6.91 13.29
CA LEU A 501 -23.10 7.17 14.09
C LEU A 501 -23.23 8.55 14.75
N LYS A 502 -22.47 8.77 15.81
CA LYS A 502 -22.33 10.09 16.43
C LYS A 502 -20.88 10.55 16.30
N THR A 503 -20.65 11.63 15.57
CA THR A 503 -19.33 12.24 15.45
C THR A 503 -18.89 12.79 16.82
N THR A 504 -17.75 12.35 17.30
CA THR A 504 -17.13 12.85 18.54
C THR A 504 -15.95 13.76 18.26
N HIS A 505 -15.28 13.55 17.12
CA HIS A 505 -14.16 14.36 16.67
C HIS A 505 -14.08 14.32 15.14
N SER A 506 -13.59 15.40 14.54
CA SER A 506 -13.28 15.49 13.11
C SER A 506 -12.18 16.53 12.92
N ASP A 507 -11.27 16.30 11.98
CA ASP A 507 -10.18 17.22 11.67
C ASP A 507 -9.67 17.05 10.24
N VAL A 508 -8.97 18.08 9.74
CA VAL A 508 -8.21 18.05 8.49
C VAL A 508 -6.73 18.04 8.83
N VAL A 509 -6.01 17.03 8.35
CA VAL A 509 -4.65 16.74 8.79
C VAL A 509 -3.68 16.83 7.61
N VAL A 510 -2.60 17.56 7.85
CA VAL A 510 -1.39 17.63 7.03
C VAL A 510 -0.21 17.49 7.98
N VAL A 511 0.86 16.82 7.56
CA VAL A 511 2.08 16.69 8.37
C VAL A 511 3.13 17.68 7.88
N GLY A 512 3.78 18.36 8.83
CA GLY A 512 4.83 19.34 8.55
C GLY A 512 4.29 20.61 7.87
N ASP A 513 5.19 21.32 7.20
CA ASP A 513 4.88 22.50 6.38
C ASP A 513 5.23 22.18 4.91
N PRO A 514 4.30 21.60 4.14
CA PRO A 514 4.60 21.10 2.81
C PRO A 514 4.91 22.25 1.85
N LYS A 515 6.06 22.17 1.19
CA LYS A 515 6.44 23.10 0.14
C LYS A 515 5.50 22.93 -1.07
N PRO A 516 5.13 24.03 -1.73
CA PRO A 516 4.26 23.96 -2.89
C PRO A 516 4.97 23.38 -4.10
N GLU A 517 4.20 22.96 -5.11
CA GLU A 517 4.75 22.60 -6.42
C GLU A 517 5.56 23.76 -7.03
N PRO A 518 6.73 23.50 -7.66
CA PRO A 518 7.33 22.18 -7.93
C PRO A 518 8.32 21.68 -6.85
N TYR A 519 8.39 22.32 -5.68
CA TYR A 519 9.40 22.05 -4.64
C TYR A 519 9.00 20.97 -3.62
N HIS A 520 8.04 20.12 -3.97
CA HIS A 520 7.38 19.18 -3.04
C HIS A 520 8.13 17.86 -2.85
N ALA A 521 9.13 17.54 -3.69
CA ALA A 521 9.74 16.22 -3.76
C ALA A 521 10.27 15.70 -2.40
N ASP A 522 10.74 16.60 -1.55
CA ASP A 522 11.30 16.28 -0.23
C ASP A 522 10.32 16.51 0.95
N ASN A 523 9.06 16.85 0.67
CA ASN A 523 8.04 17.08 1.71
C ASN A 523 7.86 15.86 2.61
N GLU A 524 7.55 16.07 3.89
CA GLU A 524 7.09 14.99 4.76
C GLU A 524 5.68 14.51 4.36
N TRP A 525 4.81 15.46 4.02
CA TRP A 525 3.49 15.18 3.45
C TRP A 525 3.61 14.62 2.03
N THR A 526 2.90 13.53 1.75
CA THR A 526 3.07 12.75 0.50
C THR A 526 1.96 12.97 -0.53
N SER A 527 1.02 13.88 -0.27
CA SER A 527 -0.17 14.10 -1.08
C SER A 527 -0.38 15.57 -1.39
N ASP A 528 -1.07 15.86 -2.48
CA ASP A 528 -1.63 17.18 -2.80
C ASP A 528 -3.02 17.40 -2.21
N HIS A 529 -3.56 16.43 -1.47
CA HIS A 529 -4.73 16.56 -0.62
C HIS A 529 -4.34 16.54 0.85
N ALA A 530 -5.09 17.24 1.71
CA ALA A 530 -5.07 17.00 3.14
C ALA A 530 -5.93 15.77 3.48
N ALA A 531 -5.55 14.99 4.49
CA ALA A 531 -6.40 13.91 4.98
C ALA A 531 -7.57 14.47 5.78
N VAL A 532 -8.71 13.79 5.77
CA VAL A 532 -9.78 14.03 6.74
C VAL A 532 -9.81 12.86 7.71
N VAL A 533 -9.83 13.14 9.00
CA VAL A 533 -9.97 12.13 10.06
C VAL A 533 -11.22 12.42 10.87
N SER A 534 -11.96 11.38 11.28
CA SER A 534 -13.12 11.54 12.15
C SER A 534 -13.27 10.35 13.08
N GLU A 535 -13.64 10.62 14.33
CA GLU A 535 -13.97 9.61 15.33
C GLU A 535 -15.49 9.58 15.51
N PHE A 536 -16.02 8.37 15.58
CA PHE A 536 -17.44 8.13 15.76
C PHE A 536 -17.68 7.20 16.94
N GLN A 537 -18.66 7.52 17.77
CA GLN A 537 -19.26 6.58 18.68
C GLN A 537 -20.23 5.66 17.91
N LEU A 538 -20.05 4.35 18.06
CA LEU A 538 -20.94 3.32 17.51
C LEU A 538 -22.25 3.25 18.32
N PRO A 539 -23.38 2.90 17.68
CA PRO A 539 -24.67 2.78 18.34
C PRO A 539 -24.75 1.66 19.38
#